data_AF-A0A1N7RLA8-F1
#
_entry.id   AF-A0A1N7RLA8-F1
#
_cell.length_a   1.000
_cell.length_b   1.000
_cell.length_c   1.000
_cell.angle_alpha   90.00
_cell.angle_beta   90.00
_cell.angle_gamma   90.00
#
_symmetry.space_group_name_H-M   'P 1'
#
loop_
_entity.id
_entity.type
_entity.pdbx_description
1 polymer ?
#
loop_
_entity_poly.entity_id
_entity_poly.type
_entity_poly.pdbx_seq_one_letter_code
_entity_poly.pdbx_strand_id
1 'polypeptide(L)'
;MLDQRGLTQSMSRKANCHDNAAMESFFGTLESEFFRLNRFENLDALKAGIKHYIHYYNHKRIKPKLKGLSPVMYRTQPSAA
;
A
#
# COMPACT_ATOMS: atom_id res chain seq x y z
N MET A 1 19.19 -12.11 6.89
CA MET A 1 19.27 -11.23 5.70
C MET A 1 18.55 -11.90 4.53
N LEU A 2 18.06 -11.14 3.53
CA LEU A 2 17.12 -11.62 2.48
C LEU A 2 17.55 -12.94 1.78
N ASP A 3 18.85 -13.09 1.56
CA ASP A 3 19.49 -14.28 0.98
C ASP A 3 19.19 -15.58 1.76
N GLN A 4 19.19 -15.51 3.10
CA GLN A 4 18.85 -16.66 3.97
C GLN A 4 17.38 -17.11 3.84
N ARG A 5 16.53 -16.29 3.19
CA ARG A 5 15.13 -16.61 2.91
C ARG A 5 14.89 -16.90 1.43
N GLY A 6 15.95 -17.03 0.61
CA GLY A 6 15.84 -17.24 -0.84
C GLY A 6 15.21 -16.07 -1.59
N LEU A 7 15.30 -14.86 -1.04
CA LEU A 7 14.74 -13.65 -1.65
C LEU A 7 15.82 -12.84 -2.35
N THR A 8 15.68 -12.67 -3.67
CA THR A 8 16.54 -11.80 -4.47
C THR A 8 16.11 -10.35 -4.32
N GLN A 9 17.05 -9.48 -3.92
CA GLN A 9 16.80 -8.05 -3.91
C GLN A 9 16.79 -7.52 -5.36
N SER A 10 15.68 -6.91 -5.77
CA SER A 10 15.55 -6.22 -7.06
C SER A 10 15.62 -4.71 -6.84
N MET A 11 16.57 -4.05 -7.48
CA MET A 11 16.73 -2.59 -7.43
C MET A 11 16.93 -2.06 -8.86
N SER A 12 16.13 -1.09 -9.25
CA SER A 12 16.33 -0.30 -10.45
C SER A 12 17.64 0.46 -10.38
N ARG A 13 18.16 0.86 -11.55
CA ARG A 13 19.36 1.70 -11.64
C ARG A 13 19.16 2.97 -10.81
N LYS A 14 20.25 3.48 -10.23
CA LYS A 14 20.27 4.79 -9.58
C LYS A 14 19.62 5.85 -10.49
N ALA A 15 18.80 6.71 -9.89
CA ALA A 15 17.96 7.72 -10.55
C ALA A 15 16.74 7.17 -11.34
N ASN A 16 16.38 5.89 -11.16
CA ASN A 16 15.11 5.35 -11.64
C ASN A 16 14.17 5.07 -10.45
N CYS A 17 12.95 5.61 -10.51
CA CYS A 17 11.95 5.52 -9.44
C CYS A 17 10.93 4.40 -9.64
N HIS A 18 10.99 3.59 -10.70
CA HIS A 18 9.92 2.62 -11.00
C HIS A 18 9.57 1.69 -9.83
N ASP A 19 10.58 1.16 -9.13
CA ASP A 19 10.35 0.28 -7.97
C ASP A 19 9.74 1.01 -6.77
N ASN A 20 9.97 2.33 -6.65
CA ASN A 20 9.51 3.13 -5.52
C ASN A 20 8.20 3.88 -5.77
N ALA A 21 7.89 4.21 -7.03
CA ALA A 21 6.78 5.09 -7.41
C ALA A 21 5.43 4.59 -6.87
N ALA A 22 5.20 3.27 -6.88
CA ALA A 22 3.98 2.69 -6.32
C ALA A 22 3.86 2.91 -4.80
N MET A 23 4.97 2.77 -4.07
CA MET A 23 5.01 3.01 -2.63
C MET A 23 4.91 4.50 -2.29
N GLU A 24 5.58 5.38 -3.05
CA GLU A 24 5.44 6.84 -2.89
C GLU A 24 3.98 7.29 -3.06
N SER A 25 3.31 6.79 -4.11
CA SER A 25 1.90 7.07 -4.32
C SER A 25 1.03 6.58 -3.16
N PHE A 26 1.30 5.39 -2.63
CA PHE A 26 0.59 4.88 -1.44
C PHE A 26 0.82 5.77 -0.22
N PHE A 27 2.07 6.16 0.06
CA PHE A 27 2.39 7.01 1.22
C PHE A 27 1.75 8.40 1.12
N GLY A 28 1.81 9.05 -0.04
CA GLY A 28 1.13 10.34 -0.23
C GLY A 28 -0.39 10.24 -0.01
N THR A 29 -0.98 9.11 -0.37
CA THR A 29 -2.41 8.85 -0.17
C THR A 29 -2.74 8.59 1.31
N LEU A 30 -1.97 7.73 1.99
CA LEU A 30 -2.09 7.48 3.43
C LEU A 30 -1.95 8.78 4.23
N GLU A 31 -0.97 9.61 3.85
CA GLU A 31 -0.71 10.85 4.57
C GLU A 31 -1.87 11.83 4.43
N SER A 32 -2.39 12.00 3.21
CA SER A 32 -3.45 12.96 2.90
C SER A 32 -4.83 12.52 3.40
N GLU A 33 -5.16 11.24 3.27
CA GLU A 33 -6.49 10.71 3.60
C GLU A 33 -6.63 10.27 5.07
N PHE A 34 -5.52 10.03 5.77
CA PHE A 34 -5.56 9.52 7.14
C PHE A 34 -4.67 10.31 8.07
N PHE A 35 -3.36 10.36 7.83
CA PHE A 35 -2.43 10.89 8.83
C PHE A 35 -2.68 12.37 9.16
N ARG A 36 -2.84 13.24 8.14
CA ARG A 36 -3.06 14.68 8.33
C ARG A 36 -4.43 15.04 8.89
N LEU A 37 -5.41 14.14 8.76
CA LEU A 37 -6.79 14.37 9.19
C LEU A 37 -7.04 13.93 10.64
N ASN A 38 -6.07 13.25 11.27
CA ASN A 38 -6.24 12.66 12.59
C ASN A 38 -5.19 13.19 13.56
N ARG A 39 -5.55 13.28 14.84
CA ARG A 39 -4.62 13.47 15.95
C ARG A 39 -4.51 12.17 16.73
N PHE A 40 -3.30 11.84 17.16
CA PHE A 40 -3.02 10.61 17.88
C PHE A 40 -2.49 10.94 19.26
N GLU A 41 -3.06 10.32 20.29
CA GLU A 41 -2.66 10.54 21.67
C GLU A 41 -1.32 9.87 22.00
N ASN A 42 -1.02 8.76 21.32
CA ASN A 42 0.21 8.01 21.50
C ASN A 42 0.55 7.18 20.25
N LEU A 43 1.75 6.57 20.27
CA LEU A 43 2.25 5.77 19.15
C LEU A 43 1.41 4.51 18.89
N ASP A 44 0.80 3.91 19.91
CA ASP A 44 0.02 2.69 19.73
C ASP A 44 -1.32 2.97 19.06
N ALA A 45 -1.96 4.08 19.39
CA ALA A 45 -3.13 4.60 18.67
C ALA A 45 -2.80 4.87 17.19
N LEU A 46 -1.66 5.50 16.90
CA LEU A 46 -1.19 5.70 15.53
C LEU A 46 -0.97 4.37 14.79
N LYS A 47 -0.28 3.40 15.40
CA LYS A 47 -0.04 2.08 14.80
C LYS A 47 -1.35 1.33 14.52
N ALA A 48 -2.30 1.37 15.46
CA ALA A 48 -3.61 0.74 15.30
C ALA A 48 -4.38 1.39 14.16
N GLY A 49 -4.37 2.73 14.08
CA GLY A 49 -4.99 3.49 13.01
C GLY A 49 -4.40 3.18 11.63
N ILE A 50 -3.06 3.15 11.51
CA ILE A 50 -2.37 2.77 10.27
C ILE A 50 -2.74 1.35 9.85
N LYS A 51 -2.77 0.38 10.78
CA LYS A 51 -3.19 -1.01 10.48
C LYS A 51 -4.62 -1.05 9.93
N HIS A 52 -5.53 -0.30 10.55
CA HIS A 52 -6.91 -0.21 10.09
C HIS A 52 -7.02 0.41 8.69
N TYR A 53 -6.30 1.52 8.46
CA TYR A 53 -6.27 2.17 7.16
C TYR A 53 -5.70 1.24 6.07
N ILE A 54 -4.61 0.52 6.33
CA ILE A 54 -4.04 -0.45 5.38
C ILE A 54 -5.07 -1.54 5.04
N HIS A 55 -5.78 -2.06 6.03
CA HIS A 55 -6.83 -3.05 5.79
C HIS A 55 -7.95 -2.46 4.93
N TYR A 56 -8.44 -1.25 5.24
CA TYR A 56 -9.41 -0.54 4.41
C TYR A 56 -8.89 -0.36 2.97
N TYR A 57 -7.66 0.15 2.81
CA TYR A 57 -7.06 0.42 1.51
C TYR A 57 -7.00 -0.83 0.63
N ASN A 58 -6.61 -1.97 1.20
CA ASN A 58 -6.42 -3.21 0.47
C ASN A 58 -7.73 -3.97 0.20
N HIS A 59 -8.68 -3.97 1.14
CA HIS A 59 -9.85 -4.83 1.07
C HIS A 59 -11.15 -4.11 0.73
N LYS A 60 -11.26 -2.82 1.06
CA LYS A 60 -12.55 -2.08 0.99
C LYS A 60 -12.52 -0.86 0.07
N ARG A 61 -11.34 -0.32 -0.24
CA ARG A 61 -11.21 0.89 -1.07
C ARG A 61 -11.74 0.64 -2.48
N ILE A 62 -12.71 1.45 -2.89
CA ILE A 62 -13.21 1.47 -4.26
C ILE A 62 -12.18 2.21 -5.13
N LYS A 63 -11.62 1.53 -6.14
CA LYS A 63 -10.73 2.16 -7.12
C LYS A 63 -11.39 2.20 -8.49
N PRO A 64 -11.74 3.39 -9.02
CA PRO A 64 -12.35 3.52 -10.35
C PRO A 64 -11.49 2.89 -11.46
N LYS A 65 -10.16 3.08 -11.39
CA LYS A 65 -9.21 2.45 -12.33
C LYS A 65 -9.24 0.92 -12.31
N LEU A 66 -9.74 0.32 -11.23
CA LEU A 66 -9.89 -1.14 -11.06
C LEU A 66 -11.37 -1.56 -11.21
N LYS A 67 -12.18 -0.82 -11.96
CA LYS A 67 -13.63 -1.08 -12.13
C LYS A 67 -14.39 -1.09 -10.79
N GLY A 68 -13.93 -0.29 -9.83
CA GLY A 68 -14.52 -0.22 -8.49
C GLY A 68 -14.06 -1.30 -7.52
N LEU A 69 -13.21 -2.25 -7.96
CA LEU A 69 -12.68 -3.30 -7.11
C LEU A 69 -11.63 -2.77 -6.12
N SER A 70 -11.53 -3.42 -4.96
CA SER A 70 -10.41 -3.21 -4.06
C SER A 70 -9.13 -3.85 -4.60
N PRO A 71 -7.94 -3.40 -4.16
CA PRO A 71 -6.67 -3.99 -4.59
C PRO A 71 -6.61 -5.50 -4.44
N VAL A 72 -7.13 -6.05 -3.33
CA VAL A 72 -7.17 -7.50 -3.12
C VAL A 72 -8.13 -8.17 -4.09
N MET A 73 -9.35 -7.66 -4.24
CA MET A 73 -10.33 -8.22 -5.19
C MET A 73 -9.80 -8.23 -6.62
N TYR A 74 -9.17 -7.13 -7.05
CA TYR A 74 -8.56 -7.05 -8.38
C TYR A 74 -7.40 -8.05 -8.55
N ARG A 75 -6.60 -8.29 -7.51
CA ARG A 75 -5.50 -9.27 -7.55
C ARG A 75 -5.98 -10.71 -7.59
N THR A 76 -7.07 -11.02 -6.90
CA THR A 76 -7.62 -12.38 -6.79
C THR A 76 -8.66 -12.72 -7.85
N GLN A 77 -8.99 -11.78 -8.74
CA GLN A 77 -9.91 -12.07 -9.83
C GLN A 77 -9.28 -13.11 -10.77
N PRO A 78 -10.05 -14.10 -11.25
CA PRO A 78 -9.56 -15.01 -12.28
C PRO A 78 -9.22 -14.19 -13.53
N SER A 79 -8.04 -14.45 -14.10
CA SER A 79 -7.69 -13.87 -15.40
C SER A 79 -8.70 -14.37 -16.43
N ALA A 80 -9.27 -13.48 -17.23
CA ALA A 80 -9.93 -13.92 -18.45
C ALA A 80 -8.88 -14.66 -19.29
N ALA A 81 -9.15 -15.92 -19.62
CA ALA A 81 -8.36 -16.70 -20.55
C ALA A 81 -8.47 -16.12 -21.97
#